data_AF-A0A914Q117-F1
#
_entry.id   AF-A0A914Q117-F1
#
_cell.length_a   1.000
_cell.length_b   1.000
_cell.length_c   1.000
_cell.angle_alpha   90.00
_cell.angle_beta   90.00
_cell.angle_gamma   90.00
#
_symmetry.space_group_name_H-M   'P 1'
#
loop_
_entity.id
_entity.type
_entity.pdbx_description
1 polymer ?
#
loop_
_entity_poly.entity_id
_entity_poly.type
_entity_poly.pdbx_seq_one_letter_code
_entity_poly.pdbx_strand_id
1 'polypeptide(L)' 'MGAEGKRYLQDHSIPQLFEGLMTGLIYNKPENPLDFLEAAIARIRSDPDLDVKWDTFIDTENGPVQTDNNFRKFFVGLF' A
#
# COMPACT_ATOMS: atom_id res chain seq x y z
N MET A 1 16.08 5.24 21.73
CA MET A 1 15.04 4.37 21.14
C MET A 1 14.35 4.95 19.89
N GLY A 2 14.41 6.26 19.60
CA GLY A 2 13.71 6.83 18.43
C GLY A 2 14.44 6.76 17.07
N ALA A 3 15.78 6.70 17.05
CA ALA A 3 16.55 6.74 15.79
C ALA A 3 16.57 5.38 15.06
N GLU A 4 16.65 4.29 15.81
CA GLU A 4 16.72 2.93 15.26
C GLU A 4 15.38 2.49 14.65
N GLY A 5 14.27 2.79 15.32
CA GLY A 5 12.93 2.54 14.77
C GLY A 5 12.65 3.33 13.49
N LYS A 6 13.04 4.62 13.45
CA LYS A 6 12.90 5.42 12.22
C LYS A 6 13.72 4.86 11.06
N ARG A 7 14.94 4.38 11.36
CA ARG A 7 15.80 3.78 10.35
C ARG A 7 15.23 2.47 9.82
N TYR A 8 14.73 1.61 10.69
CA TYR A 8 14.04 0.38 10.28
C TYR A 8 12.84 0.68 9.35
N LEU A 9 12.05 1.71 9.66
CA LEU A 9 10.94 2.12 8.80
C LEU A 9 11.40 2.57 7.40
N GLN A 10 12.54 3.30 7.33
CA GLN A 10 13.11 3.78 6.08
C GLN A 10 13.77 2.65 5.27
N ASP A 11 14.63 1.86 5.90
CA ASP A 11 15.39 0.79 5.24
C ASP A 11 14.46 -0.28 4.65
N HIS A 12 13.32 -0.52 5.28
CA HIS A 12 12.31 -1.48 4.82
C HIS A 12 11.13 -0.85 4.08
N SER A 13 11.16 0.46 3.81
CA SER A 13 10.06 1.20 3.16
C SER A 13 8.67 0.87 3.75
N ILE A 14 8.61 0.64 5.07
CA ILE A 14 7.40 0.17 5.76
C ILE A 14 6.22 1.12 5.52
N PRO A 15 6.36 2.46 5.63
CA PRO A 15 5.25 3.36 5.37
C PRO A 15 4.66 3.22 3.96
N GLN A 16 5.51 3.09 2.93
CA GLN A 16 5.10 2.95 1.54
C GLN A 16 4.44 1.61 1.27
N LEU A 17 4.98 0.53 1.86
CA LEU A 17 4.39 -0.81 1.78
C LEU A 17 2.95 -0.79 2.31
N PHE A 18 2.75 -0.22 3.49
CA PHE A 18 1.43 -0.13 4.09
C PHE A 18 0.52 0.88 3.36
N GLU A 19 1.05 1.99 2.83
CA GLU A 19 0.29 2.93 2.00
C GLU A 19 -0.32 2.20 0.79
N GLY A 20 0.47 1.42 0.04
CA GLY A 20 -0.01 0.65 -1.11
C GLY A 20 -1.06 -0.39 -0.73
N LEU A 21 -0.80 -1.19 0.30
CA LEU A 21 -1.73 -2.23 0.76
C LEU A 21 -3.07 -1.64 1.23
N MET A 22 -3.03 -0.57 2.04
CA MET A 22 -4.24 0.09 2.53
C MET A 22 -4.99 0.81 1.40
N THR A 23 -4.28 1.38 0.43
CA THR A 23 -4.88 1.99 -0.76
C THR A 23 -5.67 0.95 -1.55
N GLY A 24 -5.03 -0.17 -1.89
CA GLY A 24 -5.68 -1.27 -2.58
C GLY A 24 -6.88 -1.81 -1.80
N LEU A 25 -6.76 -1.95 -0.48
CA LEU A 25 -7.83 -2.47 0.37
C LEU A 25 -9.05 -1.55 0.41
N ILE A 26 -8.86 -0.24 0.64
CA ILE A 26 -9.97 0.72 0.73
C ILE A 26 -10.58 0.99 -0.65
N TYR A 27 -9.78 0.93 -1.72
CA TYR A 27 -10.27 1.11 -3.07
C TYR A 27 -11.13 -0.08 -3.51
N ASN A 28 -10.59 -1.31 -3.41
CA ASN A 28 -11.28 -2.51 -3.90
C ASN A 28 -12.41 -2.97 -2.97
N LYS A 29 -12.40 -2.56 -1.68
CA LYS A 29 -13.38 -2.95 -0.64
C LYS A 29 -13.76 -4.44 -0.76
N PRO A 30 -12.79 -5.35 -0.71
CA PRO A 30 -13.06 -6.77 -0.89
C PRO A 30 -13.97 -7.28 0.23
N GLU A 31 -14.76 -8.31 -0.06
CA GLU A 31 -15.63 -8.97 0.92
C GLU A 31 -14.81 -9.54 2.09
N ASN A 32 -13.62 -10.08 1.79
CA ASN A 32 -12.65 -10.59 2.76
C ASN A 32 -11.35 -9.77 2.69
N PRO A 33 -11.16 -8.78 3.60
CA PRO A 33 -9.96 -7.95 3.66
C PRO A 33 -8.64 -8.71 3.86
N LEU A 34 -8.67 -9.77 4.66
CA LEU A 34 -7.46 -10.55 4.97
C LEU A 34 -6.95 -11.32 3.76
N ASP A 35 -7.85 -11.97 3.01
CA ASP A 35 -7.49 -12.72 1.80
C ASP A 35 -6.84 -11.80 0.75
N PHE A 36 -7.36 -10.58 0.60
CA PHE A 36 -6.76 -9.56 -0.27
C PHE A 36 -5.35 -9.19 0.16
N LEU A 37 -5.14 -8.94 1.46
CA LEU A 37 -3.81 -8.60 1.99
C LEU A 37 -2.83 -9.76 1.82
N GLU A 38 -3.25 -11.01 2.07
CA GLU A 38 -2.42 -12.19 1.85
C GLU A 38 -1.99 -12.32 0.39
N ALA A 39 -2.93 -12.14 -0.54
CA ALA A 39 -2.64 -12.15 -1.97
C ALA A 39 -1.70 -11.02 -2.39
N ALA A 40 -1.90 -9.81 -1.87
CA ALA A 40 -1.06 -8.65 -2.15
C ALA A 40 0.38 -8.85 -1.64
N ILE A 41 0.53 -9.37 -0.41
CA ILE A 41 1.84 -9.72 0.16
C ILE A 41 2.50 -10.85 -0.63
N ALA A 42 1.73 -11.87 -1.02
CA ALA A 42 2.24 -12.97 -1.85
C ALA A 42 2.75 -12.46 -3.20
N ARG A 43 2.08 -11.48 -3.81
CA ARG A 43 2.51 -10.83 -5.05
C ARG A 43 3.83 -10.08 -4.88
N ILE A 44 3.97 -9.26 -3.82
CA ILE A 44 5.23 -8.56 -3.51
C ILE A 44 6.37 -9.56 -3.30
N ARG A 45 6.11 -10.66 -2.59
CA ARG A 45 7.11 -11.69 -2.34
C ARG A 45 7.53 -12.45 -3.61
N SER A 46 6.63 -12.53 -4.58
CA SER A 46 6.88 -13.23 -5.84
C SER A 46 7.65 -12.37 -6.84
N ASP A 47 7.62 -11.05 -6.68
CA ASP A 47 8.30 -10.07 -7.52
C ASP A 47 9.20 -9.15 -6.68
N PRO A 48 10.46 -9.52 -6.45
CA PRO A 48 11.39 -8.75 -5.61
C PRO A 48 11.79 -7.41 -6.22
N ASP A 49 11.55 -7.18 -7.52
CA ASP A 49 11.81 -5.92 -8.21
C ASP A 49 10.57 -5.00 -8.23
N LEU A 50 9.45 -5.45 -7.63
CA LEU A 50 8.22 -4.67 -7.54
C LEU A 50 8.42 -3.46 -6.62
N ASP A 51 8.53 -2.29 -7.24
CA ASP A 51 8.50 -1.00 -6.55
C ASP A 51 7.08 -0.70 -6.06
N VAL A 52 6.79 -1.05 -4.80
CA VAL A 52 5.47 -0.89 -4.18
C VAL A 52 5.12 0.59 -4.06
N LYS A 53 4.14 1.01 -4.85
CA LYS A 53 3.54 2.35 -4.84
C LYS A 53 2.08 2.27 -4.41
N TRP A 54 1.52 3.44 -4.14
CA TRP A 54 0.11 3.59 -3.80
C TRP A 54 -0.83 2.98 -4.86
N ASP A 55 -0.44 2.98 -6.13
CA ASP A 55 -1.22 2.47 -7.25
C ASP A 55 -0.98 0.98 -7.58
N THR A 56 0.02 0.33 -6.97
CA THR A 56 0.44 -1.05 -7.32
C THR A 56 -0.68 -2.09 -7.17
N PHE A 57 -1.62 -1.89 -6.24
CA PHE A 57 -2.73 -2.81 -5.97
C PHE A 57 -4.09 -2.27 -6.43
N ILE A 58 -4.11 -1.23 -7.26
CA ILE A 58 -5.34 -0.71 -7.82
C ILE A 58 -5.56 -1.41 -9.16
N ASP A 59 -6.58 -2.26 -9.22
CA ASP A 59 -6.93 -2.98 -10.44
C ASP A 59 -7.40 -1.99 -11.52
N THR A 60 -6.60 -1.85 -12.58
CA THR A 60 -6.85 -0.94 -13.72
C THR A 60 -8.05 -1.34 -14.58
N GLU A 61 -8.65 -2.50 -14.32
CA GLU A 61 -9.81 -3.02 -15.03
C GLU A 61 -11.11 -2.23 -14.77
N ASN A 62 -11.14 -1.36 -13.76
CA ASN A 62 -12.27 -0.47 -13.46
C ASN A 62 -12.12 0.98 -13.99
N GLY A 63 -11.17 1.22 -14.91
CA GLY A 63 -10.97 2.53 -15.54
C GLY A 63 -9.85 3.36 -14.89
N PRO A 64 -9.55 4.55 -15.44
CA PRO A 64 -8.45 5.38 -14.96
C PRO A 64 -8.71 5.76 -13.51
N VAL A 65 -7.79 5.35 -12.63
CA VAL A 65 -7.75 5.73 -11.22
C VAL A 65 -7.64 7.26 -11.16
N GLN A 66 -8.76 7.93 -10.93
CA GLN A 66 -8.74 9.34 -10.57
C GLN A 66 -8.02 9.41 -9.24
N THR A 67 -6.76 9.85 -9.28
CA THR A 67 -5.89 10.03 -8.13
C THR A 67 -6.57 10.99 -7.18
N ASP A 68 -7.33 10.48 -6.22
CA ASP A 68 -7.97 11.33 -5.24
C ASP A 68 -6.88 11.82 -4.29
N ASN A 69 -6.38 13.03 -4.54
CA ASN A 69 -5.41 13.70 -3.70
C ASN A 69 -5.89 13.79 -2.23
N ASN A 70 -7.18 13.65 -1.96
CA ASN A 70 -7.71 13.56 -0.60
C ASN A 70 -7.37 12.24 0.08
N PHE A 71 -7.25 11.14 -0.67
CA PHE A 71 -6.84 9.85 -0.13
C PHE A 71 -5.39 9.90 0.37
N ARG A 72 -4.47 10.43 -0.45
CA ARG A 72 -3.07 10.62 -0.03
C ARG A 72 -2.96 11.58 1.15
N LYS A 73 -3.77 12.65 1.20
CA LYS A 73 -3.84 13.56 2.36
C LYS A 73 -4.40 12.89 3.62
N PHE A 74 -5.36 11.98 3.51
CA PHE A 74 -5.88 11.22 4.64
C PHE A 74 -4.80 10.33 5.26
N PHE A 75 -4.01 9.63 4.44
CA PHE A 75 -2.90 8.80 4.92
C PHE A 75 -1.73 9.61 5.47
N VAL A 76 -1.31 10.67 4.79
CA VAL A 76 -0.23 11.56 5.28
C VAL A 76 -0.64 12.29 6.57
N GLY A 77 -1.93 12.49 6.82
CA GLY A 77 -2.43 13.07 8.07
C GLY A 77 -2.58 12.07 9.23
N LEU A 78 -2.48 10.76 8.97
CA LEU A 78 -2.65 9.71 9.98
C LEU A 78 -1.35 9.34 10.70
N PHE A 79 -0.20 9.81 10.21
CA PHE A 79 1.14 9.57 10.73
C PHE A 79 1.91 10.89 10.86
#